data_AF-A0A4Y2TSC6-F1
#
_entry.id   AF-A0A4Y2TSC6-F1
#
_cell.length_a   1.000
_cell.length_b   1.000
_cell.length_c   1.000
_cell.angle_alpha   90.00
_cell.angle_beta   90.00
_cell.angle_gamma   90.00
#
_symmetry.space_group_name_H-M   'P 1'
#
loop_
_entity.id
_entity.type
_entity.pdbx_description
1 polymer ?
#
loop_
_entity_poly.entity_id
_entity_poly.type
_entity_poly.pdbx_seq_one_letter_code
_entity_poly.pdbx_strand_id
1 'polypeptide(L)'
;MTSRLQKKLDSILRLFLLYITGAYRTTPTAALQVVTGLQPLHLQIQQECPSCSSKIFIQLFHRYIQPNRLREQKQWNSYSPPTPNFLLHNQISFAENHIDSGAKAIYTDGSKTDEGTGSAYCILENYRIIASWQGKRDRSYSVFQAEILAFRMAIEAASSLHRPIKIWTDSLSSLMAILNPKSHHSMVREIQTLLLSHKHIHLRWLKAHVGYLGNECADQLAKEAITKGDPFLLPEPLSYLKSEIKSAALSIWQLR
;
A
#
# COMPACT_ATOMS: atom_id res chain seq x y z
N MET A 1 27.45 14.43 6.16
CA MET A 1 28.55 13.81 5.40
C MET A 1 29.64 14.85 5.18
N THR A 2 30.90 14.58 5.50
CA THR A 2 31.99 15.55 5.28
C THR A 2 32.29 15.66 3.78
N SER A 3 32.69 16.83 3.30
CA SER A 3 33.02 17.07 1.87
C SER A 3 34.07 16.08 1.33
N ARG A 4 34.95 15.59 2.21
CA ARG A 4 35.96 14.57 1.92
C ARG A 4 35.37 13.19 1.60
N LEU A 5 34.32 12.77 2.31
CA LEU A 5 33.63 11.50 2.07
C LEU A 5 32.83 11.53 0.76
N GLN A 6 32.19 12.66 0.47
CA GLN A 6 31.45 12.86 -0.78
C GLN A 6 32.37 12.76 -2.01
N LYS A 7 33.52 13.46 -1.98
CA LYS A 7 34.52 13.39 -3.07
C LYS A 7 35.06 11.98 -3.30
N LYS A 8 35.23 11.18 -2.23
CA LYS A 8 35.64 9.77 -2.36
C LYS A 8 34.59 8.92 -3.05
N LEU A 9 33.31 9.08 -2.69
CA LEU A 9 32.22 8.35 -3.33
C LEU A 9 32.04 8.75 -4.79
N ASP A 10 32.16 10.04 -5.11
CA ASP A 10 32.05 10.51 -6.49
C ASP A 10 33.22 10.01 -7.35
N SER A 11 34.42 9.86 -6.77
CA SER A 11 35.58 9.22 -7.43
C SER A 11 35.33 7.75 -7.75
N ILE A 12 34.77 7.00 -6.78
CA ILE A 12 34.40 5.59 -6.98
C ILE A 12 33.31 5.47 -8.05
N LEU A 13 32.24 6.27 -7.96
CA LEU A 13 31.16 6.25 -8.95
C LEU A 13 31.68 6.56 -10.36
N ARG A 14 32.57 7.55 -10.50
CA ARG A 14 33.15 7.93 -11.79
C ARG A 14 33.87 6.76 -12.46
N LEU A 15 34.60 5.95 -11.69
CA LEU A 15 35.28 4.76 -12.23
C LEU A 15 34.28 3.76 -12.81
N PHE A 16 33.19 3.48 -12.09
CA PHE A 16 32.12 2.60 -12.58
C PHE A 16 31.44 3.18 -13.82
N LEU A 17 31.13 4.47 -13.82
CA LEU A 17 30.47 5.13 -14.95
C LEU A 17 31.30 5.09 -16.23
N LEU A 18 32.61 5.35 -16.14
CA LEU A 18 33.52 5.24 -17.29
C LEU A 18 33.61 3.80 -17.80
N TYR A 19 33.58 2.82 -16.90
CA TYR A 19 33.62 1.40 -17.26
C TYR A 19 32.34 0.95 -17.97
N ILE A 20 31.17 1.39 -17.48
CA ILE A 20 29.86 1.06 -18.07
C ILE A 20 29.68 1.72 -19.44
N THR A 21 30.10 2.98 -19.58
CA THR A 21 29.85 3.77 -20.80
C THR A 21 30.96 3.68 -21.85
N GLY A 22 32.17 3.27 -21.47
CA GLY A 22 33.34 3.31 -22.35
C GLY A 22 33.79 4.74 -22.75
N ALA A 23 33.25 5.78 -22.09
CA ALA A 23 33.51 7.16 -22.44
C ALA A 23 34.94 7.61 -22.10
N TYR A 24 35.42 8.67 -22.76
CA TYR A 24 36.75 9.22 -22.49
C TYR A 24 36.89 9.69 -21.03
N ARG A 25 38.12 9.59 -20.48
CA ARG A 25 38.45 10.05 -19.13
C ARG A 25 38.23 11.55 -18.90
N THR A 26 38.08 12.33 -19.95
CA THR A 26 37.77 13.77 -19.90
C THR A 26 36.27 14.05 -19.83
N THR A 27 35.41 13.05 -20.06
CA THR A 27 33.95 13.22 -20.05
C THR A 27 33.48 13.67 -18.66
N PRO A 28 32.65 14.72 -18.56
CA PRO A 28 32.11 15.19 -17.29
C PRO A 28 31.31 14.09 -16.58
N THR A 29 31.52 13.91 -15.26
CA THR A 29 30.79 12.89 -14.48
C THR A 29 29.28 13.09 -14.54
N ALA A 30 28.82 14.34 -14.56
CA ALA A 30 27.39 14.66 -14.67
C ALA A 30 26.77 14.12 -15.97
N ALA A 31 27.47 14.26 -17.11
CA ALA A 31 27.01 13.72 -18.38
C ALA A 31 26.90 12.19 -18.34
N LEU A 32 27.89 11.51 -17.73
CA LEU A 32 27.85 10.05 -17.58
C LEU A 32 26.71 9.57 -16.69
N GLN A 33 26.40 10.31 -15.62
CA GLN A 33 25.27 10.00 -14.73
C GLN A 33 23.93 10.12 -15.46
N VAL A 34 23.77 11.13 -16.31
CA VAL A 34 22.56 11.30 -17.13
C VAL A 34 22.44 10.18 -18.15
N VAL A 35 23.50 9.86 -18.88
CA VAL A 35 23.51 8.80 -19.91
C VAL A 35 23.23 7.42 -19.32
N THR A 36 23.72 7.14 -18.11
CA THR A 36 23.50 5.85 -17.43
C THR A 36 22.24 5.80 -16.58
N GLY A 37 21.59 6.94 -16.32
CA GLY A 37 20.50 7.05 -15.35
C GLY A 37 20.92 6.79 -13.90
N LEU A 38 22.23 6.79 -13.60
CA LEU A 38 22.77 6.49 -12.27
C LEU A 38 22.99 7.76 -11.46
N GLN A 39 22.25 7.88 -10.36
CA GLN A 39 22.36 9.00 -9.42
C GLN A 39 23.69 8.96 -8.63
N PRO A 40 24.23 10.10 -8.18
CA PRO A 40 25.38 10.13 -7.27
C PRO A 40 25.24 9.21 -6.06
N LEU A 41 26.28 8.40 -5.80
CA LEU A 41 26.33 7.39 -4.74
C LEU A 41 26.06 7.97 -3.34
N HIS A 42 26.51 9.21 -3.11
CA HIS A 42 26.23 9.91 -1.85
C HIS A 42 24.73 10.18 -1.65
N LEU A 43 23.97 10.45 -2.70
CA LEU A 43 22.51 10.63 -2.63
C LEU A 43 21.81 9.29 -2.41
N GLN A 44 22.29 8.21 -3.04
CA GLN A 44 21.73 6.87 -2.87
C GLN A 44 21.92 6.34 -1.44
N ILE A 45 23.12 6.52 -0.86
CA ILE A 45 23.40 6.18 0.54
C ILE A 45 22.55 7.03 1.50
N GLN A 46 22.26 8.29 1.15
CA GLN A 46 21.39 9.16 1.92
C GLN A 46 19.91 8.74 1.87
N GLN A 47 19.44 8.14 0.77
CA GLN A 47 18.09 7.55 0.66
C GLN A 47 17.95 6.28 1.52
N GLU A 48 18.99 5.44 1.56
CA GLU A 48 18.97 4.17 2.30
C GLU A 48 19.22 4.34 3.82
N CYS A 49 19.97 5.37 4.24
CA CYS A 49 20.30 5.59 5.65
C CYS A 49 20.13 7.05 6.11
N PRO A 50 18.91 7.47 6.52
CA PRO A 50 18.64 8.82 7.01
C PRO A 50 19.41 9.18 8.29
N SER A 51 19.73 8.18 9.13
CA SER A 51 20.37 8.34 10.43
C SER A 51 21.88 8.63 10.38
N CYS A 52 22.55 8.42 9.25
CA CYS A 52 24.00 8.62 9.12
C CYS A 52 24.42 10.02 8.61
N SER A 53 23.48 10.95 8.41
CA SER A 53 23.75 12.25 7.78
C SER A 53 23.89 13.42 8.77
N SER A 54 24.69 14.42 8.38
CA SER A 54 25.09 15.57 9.21
C SER A 54 23.92 16.51 9.54
N LYS A 55 24.02 17.18 10.70
CA LYS A 55 23.03 18.13 11.28
C LYS A 55 22.41 19.14 10.28
N ILE A 56 23.18 19.61 9.29
CA ILE A 56 22.71 20.56 8.26
C ILE A 56 21.73 19.94 7.25
N PHE A 57 21.91 18.66 6.89
CA PHE A 57 20.98 17.97 5.98
C PHE A 57 19.79 17.39 6.74
N ILE A 58 19.97 17.02 8.01
CA ILE A 58 18.87 16.75 8.94
C ILE A 58 17.89 17.94 8.94
N GLN A 59 18.33 19.20 8.90
CA GLN A 59 17.42 20.36 8.76
C GLN A 59 16.68 20.46 7.41
N LEU A 60 17.34 20.14 6.28
CA LEU A 60 16.69 20.13 4.96
C LEU A 60 15.76 18.93 4.77
N PHE A 61 16.11 17.76 5.31
CA PHE A 61 15.29 16.55 5.30
C PHE A 61 14.16 16.61 6.34
N HIS A 62 14.36 17.22 7.52
CA HIS A 62 13.28 17.50 8.50
C HIS A 62 12.19 18.38 7.89
N ARG A 63 12.57 19.28 6.96
CA ARG A 63 11.60 20.13 6.26
C ARG A 63 10.72 19.34 5.28
N TYR A 64 11.18 18.18 4.79
CA TYR A 64 10.44 17.33 3.85
C TYR A 64 9.81 16.08 4.49
N ILE A 65 10.46 15.46 5.49
CA ILE A 65 9.95 14.32 6.23
C ILE A 65 10.18 14.53 7.71
N GLN A 66 9.08 14.73 8.44
CA GLN A 66 9.02 14.60 9.88
C GLN A 66 9.47 13.17 10.26
N PRO A 67 10.64 12.97 10.92
CA PRO A 67 11.17 11.63 11.23
C PRO A 67 10.26 10.83 12.18
N ASN A 68 9.32 11.50 12.82
CA ASN A 68 8.25 10.85 13.58
C ASN A 68 7.38 9.95 12.69
N ARG A 69 7.08 10.34 11.44
CA ARG A 69 6.27 9.55 10.49
C ARG A 69 6.87 8.17 10.20
N LEU A 70 8.19 8.12 9.97
CA LEU A 70 8.91 6.85 9.73
C LEU A 70 8.97 5.97 10.99
N ARG A 71 9.05 6.59 12.17
CA ARG A 71 9.09 5.87 13.45
C ARG A 71 7.73 5.27 13.79
N GLU A 72 6.66 6.06 13.67
CA GLU A 72 5.28 5.64 13.86
C GLU A 72 4.92 4.46 12.95
N GLN A 73 5.31 4.52 11.67
CA GLN A 73 5.00 3.44 10.73
C GLN A 73 5.82 2.16 10.98
N LYS A 74 7.08 2.28 11.41
CA LYS A 74 7.87 1.11 11.85
C LYS A 74 7.27 0.47 13.09
N GLN A 75 6.84 1.29 14.05
CA GLN A 75 6.17 0.82 15.26
C GLN A 75 4.87 0.07 14.91
N TRP A 76 4.05 0.62 14.01
CA TRP A 76 2.83 -0.04 13.51
C TRP A 76 3.09 -1.44 12.91
N ASN A 77 4.15 -1.59 12.09
CA ASN A 77 4.48 -2.88 11.46
C ASN A 77 5.10 -3.90 12.42
N SER A 78 5.52 -3.49 13.62
CA SER A 78 6.21 -4.36 14.58
C SER A 78 5.25 -5.27 15.37
N TYR A 79 3.95 -4.95 15.42
CA TYR A 79 3.02 -5.56 16.38
C TYR A 79 2.37 -6.88 15.94
N SER A 80 2.58 -7.36 14.72
CA SER A 80 1.88 -8.57 14.24
C SER A 80 2.86 -9.70 13.97
N PRO A 81 3.07 -10.67 14.88
CA PRO A 81 3.87 -11.85 14.57
C PRO A 81 3.20 -12.70 13.46
N PRO A 82 3.98 -13.38 12.61
CA PRO A 82 3.42 -14.29 11.61
C PRO A 82 2.73 -15.48 12.29
N THR A 83 1.53 -15.84 11.82
CA THR A 83 0.76 -16.98 12.35
C THR A 83 1.24 -18.30 11.73
N PRO A 84 1.74 -19.29 12.52
CA PRO A 84 2.33 -20.52 11.97
C PRO A 84 1.34 -21.49 11.31
N ASN A 85 0.05 -21.44 11.67
CA ASN A 85 -0.97 -22.40 11.24
C ASN A 85 -2.05 -21.73 10.36
N PHE A 86 -1.63 -21.16 9.24
CA PHE A 86 -2.52 -20.44 8.35
C PHE A 86 -3.11 -21.36 7.26
N LEU A 87 -4.28 -21.94 7.52
CA LEU A 87 -5.03 -22.77 6.56
C LEU A 87 -6.42 -22.17 6.28
N LEU A 88 -6.47 -21.01 5.60
CA LEU A 88 -7.74 -20.41 5.14
C LEU A 88 -8.30 -21.03 3.85
N HIS A 89 -7.70 -22.11 3.34
CA HIS A 89 -8.11 -22.73 2.07
C HIS A 89 -9.59 -23.14 2.05
N ASN A 90 -10.19 -23.43 3.20
CA ASN A 90 -11.61 -23.81 3.29
C ASN A 90 -12.57 -22.61 3.34
N GLN A 91 -12.08 -21.41 3.68
CA GLN A 91 -12.90 -20.20 3.78
C GLN A 91 -12.83 -19.35 2.51
N ILE A 92 -11.80 -19.53 1.68
CA ILE A 92 -11.58 -18.74 0.46
C ILE A 92 -11.89 -19.58 -0.78
N SER A 93 -12.69 -19.03 -1.70
CA SER A 93 -12.96 -19.68 -2.98
C SER A 93 -12.84 -18.71 -4.15
N PHE A 94 -12.22 -19.21 -5.22
CA PHE A 94 -12.04 -18.51 -6.50
C PHE A 94 -13.02 -18.94 -7.59
N ALA A 95 -13.93 -19.87 -7.29
CA ALA A 95 -14.90 -20.34 -8.29
C ALA A 95 -15.88 -19.23 -8.67
N GLU A 96 -16.08 -19.02 -9.97
CA GLU A 96 -17.04 -18.07 -10.57
C GLU A 96 -18.50 -18.58 -10.48
N ASN A 97 -18.92 -18.99 -9.28
CA ASN A 97 -20.26 -19.51 -9.04
C ASN A 97 -21.15 -18.45 -8.36
N HIS A 98 -20.96 -17.17 -8.70
CA HIS A 98 -21.83 -16.11 -8.16
C HIS A 98 -23.23 -16.28 -8.76
N ILE A 99 -24.16 -16.61 -7.89
CA ILE A 99 -25.59 -16.64 -8.19
C ILE A 99 -26.21 -15.64 -7.22
N ASP A 100 -26.81 -14.59 -7.75
CA ASP A 100 -27.53 -13.62 -6.95
C ASP A 100 -28.82 -14.27 -6.43
N SER A 101 -28.75 -14.83 -5.23
CA SER A 101 -29.88 -15.48 -4.58
C SER A 101 -30.69 -14.50 -3.73
N GLY A 102 -30.38 -13.20 -3.76
CA GLY A 102 -30.93 -12.19 -2.84
C GLY A 102 -30.55 -12.40 -1.37
N ALA A 103 -29.70 -13.39 -1.05
CA ALA A 103 -29.28 -13.68 0.32
C ALA A 103 -28.33 -12.59 0.82
N LYS A 104 -28.30 -12.40 2.15
CA LYS A 104 -27.40 -11.45 2.80
C LYS A 104 -25.95 -11.72 2.44
N ALA A 105 -25.30 -10.75 1.82
CA ALA A 105 -23.89 -10.81 1.45
C ALA A 105 -23.23 -9.45 1.60
N ILE A 106 -21.93 -9.44 1.84
CA ILE A 106 -21.13 -8.21 1.93
C ILE A 106 -20.29 -8.10 0.66
N TYR A 107 -20.21 -6.92 0.09
CA TYR A 107 -19.36 -6.59 -1.05
C TYR A 107 -18.39 -5.50 -0.63
N THR A 108 -17.15 -5.57 -1.12
CA THR A 108 -16.07 -4.66 -0.74
C THR A 108 -15.38 -4.14 -1.97
N ASP A 109 -14.99 -2.87 -1.95
CA ASP A 109 -14.16 -2.29 -3.01
C ASP A 109 -13.29 -1.13 -2.48
N GLY A 110 -12.22 -0.84 -3.20
CA GLY A 110 -11.31 0.27 -2.97
C GLY A 110 -11.03 1.07 -4.24
N SER A 111 -11.25 2.39 -4.18
CA SER A 111 -11.05 3.29 -5.30
C SER A 111 -9.89 4.26 -5.04
N LYS A 112 -9.20 4.68 -6.10
CA LYS A 112 -8.18 5.73 -6.03
C LYS A 112 -8.36 6.71 -7.17
N THR A 113 -8.29 7.99 -6.84
CA THR A 113 -8.24 9.11 -7.77
C THR A 113 -7.08 10.04 -7.40
N ASP A 114 -6.86 11.10 -8.18
CA ASP A 114 -5.86 12.13 -7.87
C ASP A 114 -6.21 12.92 -6.59
N GLU A 115 -7.51 12.99 -6.25
CA GLU A 115 -8.00 13.70 -5.06
C GLU A 115 -7.79 12.91 -3.76
N GLY A 116 -7.77 11.58 -3.84
CA GLY A 116 -7.64 10.74 -2.67
C GLY A 116 -7.92 9.26 -2.92
N THR A 117 -7.99 8.52 -1.83
CA THR A 117 -8.23 7.08 -1.84
C THR A 117 -9.47 6.79 -1.02
N GLY A 118 -10.38 5.96 -1.53
CA GLY A 118 -11.64 5.60 -0.87
C GLY A 118 -11.74 4.10 -0.68
N SER A 119 -12.32 3.67 0.44
CA SER A 119 -12.56 2.26 0.76
C SER A 119 -14.00 2.12 1.19
N ALA A 120 -14.69 1.09 0.71
CA ALA A 120 -16.08 0.89 1.11
C ALA A 120 -16.46 -0.59 1.18
N TYR A 121 -17.45 -0.87 2.03
CA TYR A 121 -18.22 -2.09 1.92
C TYR A 121 -19.71 -1.77 1.93
N CYS A 122 -20.50 -2.65 1.32
CA CYS A 122 -21.95 -2.63 1.43
C CYS A 122 -22.48 -4.01 1.80
N ILE A 123 -23.51 -4.04 2.62
CA ILE A 123 -24.26 -5.25 2.97
C ILE A 123 -25.54 -5.21 2.16
N LEU A 124 -25.71 -6.20 1.29
CA LEU A 124 -26.86 -6.33 0.41
C LEU A 124 -27.74 -7.48 0.91
N GLU A 125 -29.05 -7.24 1.02
CA GLU A 125 -30.07 -8.25 1.32
C GLU A 125 -31.31 -7.93 0.47
N ASN A 126 -31.85 -8.94 -0.22
CA ASN A 126 -32.98 -8.77 -1.14
C ASN A 126 -32.78 -7.62 -2.15
N TYR A 127 -31.59 -7.53 -2.76
CA TYR A 127 -31.21 -6.50 -3.73
C TYR A 127 -31.25 -5.06 -3.20
N ARG A 128 -31.24 -4.88 -1.87
CA ARG A 128 -31.19 -3.56 -1.22
C ARG A 128 -30.00 -3.45 -0.29
N ILE A 129 -29.37 -2.28 -0.26
CA ILE A 129 -28.30 -1.98 0.69
C ILE A 129 -28.94 -1.77 2.06
N ILE A 130 -28.62 -2.63 3.02
CA ILE A 130 -29.12 -2.54 4.41
C ILE A 130 -28.14 -1.79 5.32
N ALA A 131 -26.85 -1.80 4.97
CA ALA A 131 -25.81 -1.08 5.67
C ALA A 131 -24.62 -0.87 4.73
N SER A 132 -23.87 0.20 4.96
CA SER A 132 -22.65 0.51 4.22
C SER A 132 -21.66 1.23 5.10
N TRP A 133 -20.39 1.17 4.71
CA TRP A 133 -19.32 1.95 5.33
C TRP A 133 -18.46 2.57 4.24
N GLN A 134 -17.98 3.78 4.49
CA GLN A 134 -17.18 4.57 3.57
C GLN A 134 -16.02 5.21 4.34
N GLY A 135 -14.80 4.73 4.09
CA GLY A 135 -13.57 5.28 4.65
C GLY A 135 -12.84 6.13 3.63
N LYS A 136 -12.56 7.38 4.00
CA LYS A 136 -11.71 8.29 3.25
C LYS A 136 -10.27 8.14 3.68
N ARG A 137 -9.36 8.11 2.71
CA ARG A 137 -7.92 8.12 2.90
C ARG A 137 -7.24 9.16 2.02
N ASP A 138 -6.04 9.53 2.45
CA ASP A 138 -5.17 10.41 1.69
C ASP A 138 -4.73 9.78 0.35
N ARG A 139 -4.33 10.62 -0.60
CA ARG A 139 -3.82 10.21 -1.93
C ARG A 139 -2.53 9.38 -1.88
N SER A 140 -1.82 9.42 -0.75
CA SER A 140 -0.61 8.63 -0.49
C SER A 140 -0.84 7.12 -0.47
N TYR A 141 -2.07 6.67 -0.21
CA TYR A 141 -2.43 5.25 -0.18
C TYR A 141 -2.58 4.66 -1.59
N SER A 142 -2.31 3.37 -1.73
CA SER A 142 -2.55 2.64 -2.99
C SER A 142 -3.95 2.05 -3.05
N VAL A 143 -4.43 1.73 -4.26
CA VAL A 143 -5.69 0.98 -4.47
C VAL A 143 -5.69 -0.30 -3.63
N PHE A 144 -4.61 -1.07 -3.69
CA PHE A 144 -4.45 -2.29 -2.87
C PHE A 144 -4.65 -2.05 -1.36
N GLN A 145 -4.18 -0.93 -0.82
CA GLN A 145 -4.37 -0.61 0.60
C GLN A 145 -5.80 -0.18 0.93
N ALA A 146 -6.49 0.40 -0.04
CA ALA A 146 -7.91 0.74 0.06
C ALA A 146 -8.76 -0.52 0.11
N GLU A 147 -8.47 -1.45 -0.80
CA GLU A 147 -9.11 -2.75 -0.93
C GLU A 147 -8.94 -3.60 0.33
N ILE A 148 -7.71 -3.71 0.84
CA ILE A 148 -7.41 -4.40 2.10
C ILE A 148 -8.15 -3.75 3.29
N LEU A 149 -8.30 -2.42 3.31
CA LEU A 149 -9.05 -1.74 4.37
C LEU A 149 -10.54 -2.03 4.29
N ALA A 150 -11.14 -1.90 3.10
CA ALA A 150 -12.53 -2.24 2.85
C ALA A 150 -12.83 -3.67 3.32
N PHE A 151 -11.92 -4.59 3.00
CA PHE A 151 -12.00 -5.99 3.40
C PHE A 151 -11.94 -6.20 4.91
N ARG A 152 -11.02 -5.52 5.61
CA ARG A 152 -10.93 -5.57 7.07
C ARG A 152 -12.24 -5.11 7.72
N MET A 153 -12.75 -3.94 7.30
CA MET A 153 -13.96 -3.38 7.89
C MET A 153 -15.18 -4.26 7.62
N ALA A 154 -15.25 -4.90 6.44
CA ALA A 154 -16.28 -5.88 6.13
C ALA A 154 -16.21 -7.13 7.01
N ILE A 155 -15.02 -7.62 7.34
CA ILE A 155 -14.84 -8.75 8.28
C ILE A 155 -15.26 -8.35 9.69
N GLU A 156 -14.90 -7.15 10.15
CA GLU A 156 -15.33 -6.63 11.45
C GLU A 156 -16.87 -6.54 11.53
N ALA A 157 -17.52 -6.03 10.48
CA ALA A 157 -18.97 -6.01 10.38
C ALA A 157 -19.58 -7.42 10.34
N ALA A 158 -19.01 -8.33 9.55
CA ALA A 158 -19.43 -9.73 9.46
C ALA A 158 -19.31 -10.49 10.78
N SER A 159 -18.26 -10.19 11.55
CA SER A 159 -17.97 -10.82 12.84
C SER A 159 -19.11 -10.61 13.84
N SER A 160 -19.80 -9.45 13.75
CA SER A 160 -20.96 -9.15 14.61
C SER A 160 -22.21 -9.99 14.30
N LEU A 161 -22.33 -10.55 13.09
CA LEU A 161 -23.54 -11.25 12.64
C LEU A 161 -23.66 -12.69 13.17
N HIS A 162 -22.55 -13.31 13.61
CA HIS A 162 -22.49 -14.67 14.16
C HIS A 162 -23.22 -15.75 13.33
N ARG A 163 -23.35 -15.54 12.02
CA ARG A 163 -24.03 -16.44 11.07
C ARG A 163 -23.16 -16.64 9.83
N PRO A 164 -23.29 -17.77 9.11
CA PRO A 164 -22.56 -17.97 7.87
C PRO A 164 -22.81 -16.83 6.89
N ILE A 165 -21.74 -16.13 6.49
CA ILE A 165 -21.84 -14.98 5.58
C ILE A 165 -20.74 -15.03 4.53
N LYS A 166 -21.09 -14.57 3.33
CA LYS A 166 -20.18 -14.46 2.19
C LYS A 166 -19.74 -13.00 2.05
N ILE A 167 -18.43 -12.79 2.00
CA ILE A 167 -17.81 -11.52 1.63
C ILE A 167 -17.25 -11.68 0.22
N TRP A 168 -17.67 -10.78 -0.65
CA TRP A 168 -17.36 -10.76 -2.07
C TRP A 168 -16.39 -9.61 -2.36
N THR A 169 -15.33 -9.91 -3.09
CA THR A 169 -14.36 -8.93 -3.59
C THR A 169 -13.94 -9.31 -5.00
N ASP A 170 -13.70 -8.31 -5.85
CA ASP A 170 -13.07 -8.49 -7.15
C ASP A 170 -11.54 -8.32 -7.13
N SER A 171 -11.00 -7.88 -5.98
CA SER A 171 -9.59 -7.67 -5.73
C SER A 171 -8.81 -8.98 -5.55
N LEU A 172 -8.43 -9.62 -6.66
CA LEU A 172 -7.62 -10.85 -6.63
C LEU A 172 -6.32 -10.66 -5.85
N SER A 173 -5.69 -9.49 -5.97
CA SER A 173 -4.48 -9.13 -5.22
C SER A 173 -4.69 -9.19 -3.71
N SER A 174 -5.84 -8.74 -3.22
CA SER A 174 -6.17 -8.74 -1.80
C SER A 174 -6.33 -10.16 -1.27
N LEU A 175 -7.05 -11.01 -2.01
CA LEU A 175 -7.20 -12.43 -1.66
C LEU A 175 -5.87 -13.20 -1.69
N MET A 176 -5.03 -12.96 -2.70
CA MET A 176 -3.70 -13.58 -2.79
C MET A 176 -2.77 -13.12 -1.66
N ALA A 177 -2.83 -11.84 -1.29
CA ALA A 177 -2.08 -11.33 -0.15
C ALA A 177 -2.52 -11.98 1.17
N ILE A 178 -3.84 -12.14 1.37
CA ILE A 178 -4.40 -12.84 2.53
C ILE A 178 -3.98 -14.30 2.52
N LEU A 179 -4.00 -14.99 1.38
CA LEU A 179 -3.57 -16.39 1.28
C LEU A 179 -2.08 -16.60 1.57
N ASN A 180 -1.25 -15.57 1.44
CA ASN A 180 0.18 -15.67 1.70
C ASN A 180 0.47 -15.66 3.22
N PRO A 181 0.84 -16.80 3.84
CA PRO A 181 1.13 -16.89 5.28
C PRO A 181 2.37 -16.08 5.68
N LYS A 182 3.24 -15.76 4.71
CA LYS A 182 4.48 -15.00 4.92
C LYS A 182 4.31 -13.51 4.62
N SER A 183 3.07 -13.02 4.48
CA SER A 183 2.84 -11.61 4.22
C SER A 183 3.49 -10.74 5.30
N HIS A 184 4.18 -9.67 4.88
CA HIS A 184 4.80 -8.68 5.77
C HIS A 184 3.88 -7.48 6.04
N HIS A 185 2.69 -7.46 5.43
CA HIS A 185 1.75 -6.35 5.57
C HIS A 185 0.93 -6.50 6.86
N SER A 186 1.01 -5.52 7.77
CA SER A 186 0.34 -5.56 9.09
C SER A 186 -1.17 -5.79 8.99
N MET A 187 -1.87 -4.97 8.19
CA MET A 187 -3.33 -5.14 7.99
C MET A 187 -3.71 -6.54 7.45
N VAL A 188 -2.87 -7.14 6.60
CA VAL A 188 -3.12 -8.51 6.10
C VAL A 188 -3.01 -9.51 7.24
N ARG A 189 -2.01 -9.39 8.12
CA ARG A 189 -1.88 -10.26 9.31
C ARG A 189 -3.05 -10.11 10.28
N GLU A 190 -3.56 -8.89 10.45
CA GLU A 190 -4.77 -8.64 11.24
C GLU A 190 -5.99 -9.35 10.62
N ILE A 191 -6.21 -9.20 9.31
CA ILE A 191 -7.27 -9.92 8.58
C ILE A 191 -7.12 -11.44 8.72
N GLN A 192 -5.92 -11.96 8.55
CA GLN A 192 -5.63 -13.39 8.73
C GLN A 192 -6.03 -13.87 10.13
N THR A 193 -5.74 -13.09 11.16
CA THR A 193 -6.10 -13.39 12.55
C THR A 193 -7.62 -13.34 12.76
N LEU A 194 -8.30 -12.32 12.21
CA LEU A 194 -9.76 -12.19 12.28
C LEU A 194 -10.48 -13.35 11.58
N LEU A 195 -9.96 -13.84 10.45
CA LEU A 195 -10.58 -14.95 9.73
C LEU A 195 -10.41 -16.28 10.47
N LEU A 196 -9.27 -16.47 11.16
CA LEU A 196 -9.03 -17.65 12.00
C LEU A 196 -9.98 -17.71 13.20
N SER A 197 -10.36 -16.56 13.78
CA SER A 197 -11.33 -16.51 14.88
C SER A 197 -12.78 -16.65 14.39
N HIS A 198 -13.10 -16.24 13.16
CA HIS A 198 -14.46 -16.24 12.62
C HIS A 198 -14.64 -17.23 11.45
N LYS A 199 -14.67 -18.53 11.76
CA LYS A 199 -14.79 -19.62 10.77
C LYS A 199 -16.08 -19.61 9.92
N HIS A 200 -17.10 -18.85 10.33
CA HIS A 200 -18.36 -18.74 9.60
C HIS A 200 -18.29 -17.75 8.43
N ILE A 201 -17.24 -16.92 8.37
CA ILE A 201 -17.00 -15.96 7.29
C ILE A 201 -16.33 -16.69 6.12
N HIS A 202 -16.94 -16.57 4.94
CA HIS A 202 -16.42 -17.15 3.70
C HIS A 202 -16.12 -16.05 2.70
N LEU A 203 -14.91 -16.06 2.15
CA LEU A 203 -14.45 -15.10 1.17
C LEU A 203 -14.62 -15.68 -0.23
N ARG A 204 -15.13 -14.88 -1.14
CA ARG A 204 -15.36 -15.26 -2.52
C ARG A 204 -14.81 -14.19 -3.45
N TRP A 205 -14.07 -14.64 -4.45
CA TRP A 205 -13.69 -13.79 -5.55
C TRP A 205 -14.86 -13.67 -6.54
N LEU A 206 -15.05 -12.48 -7.09
CA LEU A 206 -15.94 -12.22 -8.22
C LEU A 206 -15.20 -11.48 -9.32
N LYS A 207 -15.73 -11.51 -10.53
CA LYS A 207 -15.14 -10.78 -11.65
C LYS A 207 -15.61 -9.33 -11.65
N ALA A 208 -14.65 -8.39 -11.65
CA ALA A 208 -14.93 -6.95 -11.74
C ALA A 208 -15.73 -6.59 -13.00
N HIS A 209 -16.59 -5.58 -12.88
CA HIS A 209 -17.31 -4.92 -13.99
C HIS A 209 -18.18 -5.85 -14.87
N VAL A 210 -18.77 -6.88 -14.26
CA VAL A 210 -19.74 -7.77 -14.92
C VAL A 210 -21.20 -7.35 -14.60
N GLY A 211 -21.40 -6.23 -13.89
CA GLY A 211 -22.73 -5.71 -13.56
C GLY A 211 -23.39 -6.39 -12.36
N TYR A 212 -22.62 -7.00 -11.46
CA TYR A 212 -23.15 -7.52 -10.20
C TYR A 212 -23.54 -6.36 -9.29
N LEU A 213 -24.84 -6.25 -8.98
CA LEU A 213 -25.41 -5.12 -8.22
C LEU A 213 -24.59 -4.79 -6.96
N GLY A 214 -24.26 -5.80 -6.14
CA GLY A 214 -23.48 -5.58 -4.92
C GLY A 214 -22.08 -5.04 -5.17
N ASN A 215 -21.40 -5.49 -6.22
CA ASN A 215 -20.07 -5.01 -6.58
C ASN A 215 -20.12 -3.56 -7.09
N GLU A 216 -21.05 -3.28 -8.00
CA GLU A 216 -21.24 -1.92 -8.54
C GLU A 216 -21.62 -0.93 -7.42
N CYS A 217 -22.42 -1.36 -6.43
CA CYS A 217 -22.70 -0.57 -5.25
C CYS A 217 -21.46 -0.30 -4.41
N ALA A 218 -20.60 -1.31 -4.18
CA ALA A 218 -19.36 -1.12 -3.42
C ALA A 218 -18.38 -0.18 -4.14
N ASP A 219 -18.21 -0.32 -5.46
CA ASP A 219 -17.38 0.57 -6.29
C ASP A 219 -17.85 2.02 -6.24
N GLN A 220 -19.16 2.24 -6.41
CA GLN A 220 -19.75 3.57 -6.31
C GLN A 220 -19.53 4.18 -4.91
N LEU A 221 -19.73 3.40 -3.85
CA LEU A 221 -19.48 3.86 -2.48
C LEU A 221 -18.01 4.17 -2.22
N ALA A 222 -17.08 3.38 -2.78
CA ALA A 222 -15.65 3.60 -2.65
C ALA A 222 -15.21 4.90 -3.37
N LYS A 223 -15.77 5.18 -4.55
CA LYS A 223 -15.57 6.45 -5.27
C LYS A 223 -16.12 7.63 -4.47
N GLU A 224 -17.32 7.51 -3.92
CA GLU A 224 -17.94 8.55 -3.09
C GLU A 224 -17.18 8.78 -1.77
N ALA A 225 -16.56 7.74 -1.21
CA ALA A 225 -15.80 7.82 0.04
C ALA A 225 -14.63 8.81 -0.07
N ILE A 226 -14.08 9.05 -1.26
CA ILE A 226 -12.99 10.01 -1.48
C ILE A 226 -13.41 11.43 -1.09
N THR A 227 -14.67 11.80 -1.33
CA THR A 227 -15.19 13.14 -1.05
C THR A 227 -15.99 13.18 0.25
N LYS A 228 -16.84 12.18 0.49
CA LYS A 228 -17.84 12.14 1.58
C LYS A 228 -17.51 11.19 2.72
N GLY A 229 -16.51 10.32 2.56
CA GLY A 229 -16.21 9.27 3.53
C GLY A 229 -15.58 9.83 4.81
N ASP A 230 -15.69 9.05 5.88
CA ASP A 230 -15.11 9.41 7.16
C ASP A 230 -13.58 9.28 7.11
N PRO A 231 -12.81 10.27 7.61
CA PRO A 231 -11.35 10.19 7.60
C PRO A 231 -10.84 8.99 8.40
N PHE A 232 -10.20 8.04 7.71
CA PHE A 232 -9.54 6.90 8.35
C PHE A 232 -8.04 7.20 8.54
N LEU A 233 -7.70 7.71 9.72
CA LEU A 233 -6.34 8.13 10.06
C LEU A 233 -5.45 6.91 10.34
N LEU A 234 -4.59 6.56 9.39
CA LEU A 234 -3.42 5.71 9.62
C LEU A 234 -2.13 6.47 9.28
N PRO A 235 -0.96 5.99 9.76
CA PRO A 235 0.32 6.51 9.30
C PRO A 235 0.50 6.24 7.81
N GLU A 236 1.09 7.22 7.10
CA GLU A 236 1.36 7.14 5.66
C GLU A 236 2.20 5.90 5.31
N PRO A 237 1.91 5.22 4.19
CA PRO A 237 2.65 4.02 3.78
C PRO A 237 4.16 4.24 3.66
N LEU A 238 4.97 3.27 4.09
CA LEU A 238 6.43 3.32 3.88
C LEU A 238 6.81 3.44 2.40
N SER A 239 6.03 2.83 1.51
CA SER A 239 6.22 2.92 0.06
C SER A 239 6.06 4.37 -0.43
N TYR A 240 5.05 5.08 0.06
CA TYR A 240 4.82 6.49 -0.25
C TYR A 240 5.96 7.36 0.27
N LEU A 241 6.32 7.21 1.55
CA LEU A 241 7.44 7.94 2.15
C LEU A 241 8.76 7.71 1.39
N LYS A 242 9.05 6.46 0.97
CA LYS A 242 10.22 6.14 0.14
C LYS A 242 10.14 6.81 -1.24
N SER A 243 8.96 6.84 -1.85
CA SER A 243 8.73 7.51 -3.12
C SER A 243 8.96 9.02 -3.01
N GLU A 244 8.48 9.66 -1.95
CA GLU A 244 8.73 11.09 -1.69
C GLU A 244 10.22 11.38 -1.50
N ILE A 245 10.93 10.55 -0.72
CA ILE A 245 12.39 10.66 -0.54
C ILE A 245 13.10 10.57 -1.89
N LYS A 246 12.74 9.58 -2.70
CA LYS A 246 13.32 9.37 -4.02
C LYS A 246 13.03 10.56 -4.94
N SER A 247 11.80 11.06 -4.96
CA SER A 247 11.40 12.22 -5.75
C SER A 247 12.17 13.48 -5.33
N ALA A 248 12.26 13.77 -4.03
CA ALA A 248 13.01 14.92 -3.52
C ALA A 248 14.50 14.83 -3.89
N ALA A 249 15.09 13.64 -3.76
CA ALA A 249 16.48 13.42 -4.15
C ALA A 249 16.70 13.56 -5.67
N LEU A 250 15.73 13.15 -6.50
CA LEU A 250 15.75 13.37 -7.94
C LEU A 250 15.64 14.85 -8.29
N SER A 251 14.74 15.61 -7.65
CA SER A 251 14.60 17.05 -7.88
C SER A 251 15.87 17.82 -7.50
N ILE A 252 16.51 17.47 -6.37
CA ILE A 252 17.82 18.04 -5.99
C ILE A 252 18.90 17.72 -7.04
N TRP A 253 18.84 16.52 -7.63
CA TRP A 253 19.78 16.12 -8.67
C TRP A 253 19.55 16.87 -10.00
N GLN A 254 18.29 17.10 -10.39
CA GLN A 254 17.94 17.84 -11.61
C GLN A 254 18.21 19.34 -11.52
N LEU A 255 18.28 19.91 -10.31
CA LEU A 255 18.64 21.31 -10.07
C LEU A 255 20.17 21.55 -10.07
N ARG A 256 20.99 20.53 -10.30
CA ARG A 256 22.45 20.61 -10.42
C ARG A 256 22.89 20.57 -11.88
#